data_AF-A0A8M9QDF0-F1
#
_entry.id   AF-A0A8M9QDF0-F1
#
_cell.length_a   1.000
_cell.length_b   1.000
_cell.length_c   1.000
_cell.angle_alpha   90.00
_cell.angle_beta   90.00
_cell.angle_gamma   90.00
#
_symmetry.space_group_name_H-M   'P 1'
#
loop_
_entity.id
_entity.type
_entity.pdbx_description
1 polymer ?
#
loop_
_entity_poly.entity_id
_entity_poly.type
_entity_poly.pdbx_seq_one_letter_code
_entity_poly.pdbx_strand_id
1 'polypeptide(L)'
;MEEESNLKKRKSEQQGNQGSETGQEGVEKVKKRRGRPPAEKLPPNPPKLTKQMNTIVDMVINYKDTLGRQISKGFVQLPSRKEVPEYYELIRKPVDFRRIRERVRNHKYRCIADLEKDIMQMCHNAQTFNLEGSQIFEDSIVLKSVFESARQRIVELSEEDNDAVGSSEADGSHHLDIKAPVSETTNPRLDEKKEKNQTAPSNSSSKEVAHSDEDIGKDCGNTTRGLFN
;
A
#
# COMPACT_ATOMS: atom_id res chain seq x y z
N MET A 1 -37.44 -16.05 -42.17
CA MET A 1 -37.93 -17.36 -41.73
C MET A 1 -36.93 -17.86 -40.72
N GLU A 2 -37.13 -17.58 -39.43
CA GLU A 2 -38.07 -18.31 -38.54
C GLU A 2 -37.56 -19.75 -38.35
N GLU A 3 -37.46 -20.35 -37.17
CA GLU A 3 -37.79 -20.01 -35.78
C GLU A 3 -37.17 -21.17 -34.94
N GLU A 4 -36.82 -20.89 -33.68
CA GLU A 4 -37.08 -21.70 -32.46
C GLU A 4 -37.04 -23.26 -32.45
N SER A 5 -36.85 -24.00 -31.36
CA SER A 5 -36.47 -23.78 -29.96
C SER A 5 -36.29 -25.18 -29.32
N ASN A 6 -35.22 -25.34 -28.55
CA ASN A 6 -35.17 -25.85 -27.17
C ASN A 6 -36.15 -26.93 -26.60
N LEU A 7 -35.57 -27.81 -25.77
CA LEU A 7 -36.07 -28.44 -24.51
C LEU A 7 -36.52 -29.93 -24.47
N LYS A 8 -35.74 -30.66 -23.65
CA LYS A 8 -36.13 -31.48 -22.47
C LYS A 8 -36.50 -32.98 -22.60
N LYS A 9 -35.69 -33.72 -21.81
CA LYS A 9 -36.05 -34.70 -20.75
C LYS A 9 -36.32 -36.17 -21.10
N ARG A 10 -35.41 -37.00 -20.55
CA ARG A 10 -35.63 -38.08 -19.56
C ARG A 10 -36.68 -39.16 -19.88
N LYS A 11 -36.24 -40.41 -20.06
CA LYS A 11 -36.74 -41.59 -19.32
C LYS A 11 -35.87 -42.83 -19.64
N SER A 12 -35.36 -43.52 -18.63
CA SER A 12 -35.22 -44.99 -18.67
C SER A 12 -35.20 -45.51 -17.24
N GLU A 13 -36.32 -46.10 -16.85
CA GLU A 13 -36.50 -47.06 -15.76
C GLU A 13 -35.53 -48.25 -15.97
N GLN A 14 -34.79 -48.73 -14.97
CA GLN A 14 -35.17 -49.56 -13.82
C GLN A 14 -35.60 -50.99 -14.22
N GLN A 15 -34.67 -51.95 -14.06
CA GLN A 15 -34.97 -53.37 -13.84
C GLN A 15 -34.28 -53.81 -12.55
N GLY A 16 -35.07 -54.40 -11.65
CA GLY A 16 -34.63 -54.90 -10.36
C GLY A 16 -34.12 -56.33 -10.41
N ASN A 17 -33.39 -56.71 -9.37
CA ASN A 17 -33.34 -58.09 -8.90
C ASN A 17 -33.02 -58.10 -7.38
N GLN A 18 -33.98 -58.58 -6.59
CA GLN A 18 -33.80 -59.06 -5.21
C GLN A 18 -33.19 -60.47 -5.29
N GLY A 19 -32.43 -61.07 -4.35
CA GLY A 19 -31.98 -60.78 -3.00
C GLY A 19 -31.35 -62.08 -2.42
N SER A 20 -30.45 -61.95 -1.45
CA SER A 20 -30.06 -62.90 -0.36
C SER A 20 -28.67 -62.50 0.15
N GLU A 21 -28.57 -61.67 1.19
CA GLU A 21 -28.47 -62.03 2.62
C GLU A 21 -27.21 -62.81 3.02
N THR A 22 -26.19 -62.09 3.49
CA THR A 22 -25.47 -62.39 4.73
C THR A 22 -24.94 -61.08 5.30
N GLY A 23 -25.36 -60.72 6.51
CA GLY A 23 -24.96 -59.49 7.19
C GLY A 23 -23.55 -59.55 7.77
N GLN A 24 -22.89 -58.41 7.81
CA GLN A 24 -22.11 -57.93 8.95
C GLN A 24 -21.91 -56.42 8.84
N GLU A 25 -22.03 -55.76 9.98
CA GLU A 25 -22.30 -54.34 10.19
C GLU A 25 -21.28 -53.39 9.53
N GLY A 26 -21.84 -52.41 8.83
CA GLY A 26 -21.12 -51.27 8.31
C GLY A 26 -20.81 -50.25 9.41
N VAL A 27 -19.51 -50.00 9.63
CA VAL A 27 -19.05 -48.67 10.04
C VAL A 27 -18.47 -48.02 8.78
N GLU A 28 -19.35 -47.42 7.97
CA GLU A 28 -18.92 -46.51 6.91
C GLU A 28 -18.20 -45.32 7.56
N LYS A 29 -16.87 -45.41 7.61
CA LYS A 29 -16.01 -44.28 7.93
C LYS A 29 -16.20 -43.26 6.82
N VAL A 30 -17.10 -42.30 7.06
CA VAL A 30 -17.18 -41.04 6.32
C VAL A 30 -15.76 -40.49 6.24
N LYS A 31 -15.15 -40.62 5.05
CA LYS A 31 -13.86 -40.01 4.75
C LYS A 31 -14.08 -38.51 4.78
N LYS A 32 -13.90 -37.91 5.98
CA LYS A 32 -13.77 -36.46 6.15
C LYS A 32 -12.73 -36.02 5.14
N ARG A 33 -13.18 -35.36 4.07
CA ARG A 33 -12.31 -34.67 3.13
C ARG A 33 -11.46 -33.77 4.02
N ARG A 34 -10.17 -34.08 4.14
CA ARG A 34 -9.20 -33.28 4.88
C ARG A 34 -9.15 -31.94 4.17
N GLY A 35 -10.01 -31.01 4.59
CA GLY A 35 -9.91 -29.62 4.22
C GLY A 35 -8.55 -29.12 4.71
N ARG A 36 -7.91 -28.25 3.93
CA ARG A 36 -6.79 -27.45 4.42
C ARG A 36 -7.21 -26.91 5.79
N PRO A 37 -6.40 -27.06 6.85
CA PRO A 37 -6.75 -26.51 8.16
C PRO A 37 -7.14 -25.04 7.99
N PRO A 38 -8.17 -24.54 8.71
CA PRO A 38 -8.56 -23.15 8.64
C PRO A 38 -7.30 -22.30 8.73
N ALA A 39 -7.04 -21.46 7.71
CA ALA A 39 -5.87 -20.61 7.71
C ALA A 39 -5.93 -19.79 9.00
N GLU A 40 -5.05 -20.12 9.95
CA GLU A 40 -5.06 -19.51 11.26
C GLU A 40 -4.83 -18.01 11.05
N LYS A 41 -5.90 -17.24 11.27
CA LYS A 41 -5.84 -15.80 11.14
C LYS A 41 -4.97 -15.34 12.31
N LEU A 42 -3.79 -14.82 11.98
CA LEU A 42 -2.90 -14.28 12.99
C LEU A 42 -3.65 -13.25 13.83
N PRO A 43 -3.33 -13.11 15.14
CA PRO A 43 -3.97 -12.12 15.98
C PRO A 43 -3.79 -10.71 15.36
N PRO A 44 -4.79 -9.83 15.54
CA PRO A 44 -4.71 -8.45 15.05
C PRO A 44 -3.48 -7.73 15.59
N ASN A 45 -2.88 -6.87 14.76
CA ASN A 45 -1.81 -5.98 15.19
C ASN A 45 -2.37 -4.84 16.05
N PRO A 46 -1.54 -4.21 16.91
CA PRO A 46 -1.89 -2.97 17.57
C PRO A 46 -2.42 -1.92 16.57
N PRO A 47 -3.47 -1.14 16.92
CA PRO A 47 -4.04 -0.14 16.02
C PRO A 47 -3.02 0.90 15.54
N LYS A 48 -2.10 1.33 16.42
CA LYS A 48 -1.01 2.27 16.10
C LYS A 48 -0.14 1.74 14.96
N LEU A 49 0.35 0.51 15.06
CA LEU A 49 1.17 -0.13 14.02
C LEU A 49 0.42 -0.24 12.68
N THR A 50 -0.84 -0.68 12.73
CA THR A 50 -1.66 -0.84 11.51
C THR A 50 -1.92 0.51 10.85
N LYS A 51 -2.18 1.56 11.63
CA LYS A 51 -2.35 2.93 11.14
C LYS A 51 -1.05 3.43 10.48
N GLN A 52 0.09 3.28 11.15
CA GLN A 52 1.40 3.66 10.60
C GLN A 52 1.69 2.98 9.26
N MET A 53 1.47 1.66 9.16
CA MET A 53 1.65 0.92 7.89
C MET A 53 0.75 1.45 6.77
N ASN A 54 -0.55 1.65 7.06
CA ASN A 54 -1.48 2.19 6.07
C ASN A 54 -1.07 3.60 5.62
N THR A 55 -0.70 4.47 6.55
CA THR A 55 -0.25 5.83 6.23
C THR A 55 0.97 5.82 5.32
N ILE A 56 1.99 4.99 5.61
CA ILE A 56 3.18 4.86 4.75
C ILE A 56 2.77 4.37 3.35
N VAL A 57 1.97 3.30 3.27
CA VAL A 57 1.53 2.73 1.99
C VAL A 57 0.73 3.75 1.17
N ASP A 58 -0.15 4.51 1.81
CA ASP A 58 -0.96 5.52 1.13
C ASP A 58 -0.13 6.72 0.67
N MET A 59 0.87 7.14 1.45
CA MET A 59 1.80 8.18 1.03
C MET A 59 2.60 7.78 -0.21
N VAL A 60 3.10 6.54 -0.24
CA VAL A 60 3.86 6.03 -1.40
C VAL A 60 2.96 5.85 -2.61
N ILE A 61 1.77 5.27 -2.45
CA ILE A 61 0.84 5.07 -3.56
C ILE A 61 0.37 6.41 -4.13
N ASN A 62 0.01 7.38 -3.29
CA ASN A 62 -0.55 8.65 -3.75
C ASN A 62 0.50 9.70 -4.13
N TYR A 63 1.79 9.36 -4.04
CA TYR A 63 2.87 10.25 -4.47
C TYR A 63 2.75 10.60 -5.95
N LYS A 64 2.87 11.90 -6.24
CA LYS A 64 2.86 12.46 -7.58
C LYS A 64 4.16 13.25 -7.80
N ASP A 65 4.70 13.16 -9.01
CA ASP A 65 5.83 13.99 -9.40
C ASP A 65 5.42 15.46 -9.64
N THR A 66 6.39 16.28 -10.02
CA THR A 66 6.21 17.71 -10.31
C THR A 66 5.21 17.97 -11.44
N LEU A 67 4.98 16.99 -12.32
CA LEU A 67 4.03 17.05 -13.42
C LEU A 67 2.64 16.49 -13.03
N GLY A 68 2.48 16.08 -11.77
CA GLY A 68 1.24 15.51 -11.25
C GLY A 68 0.99 14.05 -11.63
N ARG A 69 1.97 13.38 -12.25
CA ARG A 69 1.87 11.95 -12.62
C ARG A 69 2.08 11.10 -11.37
N GLN A 70 1.17 10.15 -11.17
CA GLN A 70 1.26 9.21 -10.07
C GLN A 70 2.28 8.12 -10.38
N ILE A 71 3.39 8.11 -9.64
CA ILE A 71 4.54 7.23 -9.88
C ILE A 71 4.18 5.75 -9.65
N SER A 72 3.31 5.48 -8.68
CA SER A 72 2.94 4.12 -8.30
C SER A 72 2.08 3.36 -9.32
N LYS A 73 1.60 4.01 -10.39
CA LYS A 73 0.57 3.45 -11.30
C LYS A 73 0.96 2.08 -11.87
N GLY A 74 2.21 1.90 -12.28
CA GLY A 74 2.74 0.63 -12.82
C GLY A 74 2.97 -0.47 -11.77
N PHE A 75 2.86 -0.14 -10.48
CA PHE A 75 3.17 -1.03 -9.35
C PHE A 75 1.92 -1.44 -8.57
N VAL A 76 0.75 -0.92 -8.95
CA VAL A 76 -0.51 -1.23 -8.25
C VAL A 76 -0.87 -2.70 -8.40
N GLN A 77 -0.72 -3.24 -9.60
CA GLN A 77 -1.09 -4.60 -9.93
C GLN A 77 -0.15 -5.18 -10.97
N LEU A 78 0.38 -6.38 -10.69
CA LEU A 78 1.18 -7.10 -11.67
C LEU A 78 0.34 -7.60 -12.86
N PRO A 79 0.94 -7.67 -14.07
CA PRO A 79 0.35 -8.40 -15.20
C PRO A 79 0.06 -9.84 -14.80
N SER A 80 -1.00 -10.44 -15.34
CA SER A 80 -1.30 -11.84 -15.07
C SER A 80 -0.26 -12.77 -15.72
N ARG A 81 -0.13 -14.00 -15.18
CA ARG A 81 0.75 -15.04 -15.73
C ARG A 81 0.46 -15.41 -17.19
N LYS A 82 -0.74 -15.12 -17.68
CA LYS A 82 -1.13 -15.37 -19.08
C LYS A 82 -0.69 -14.25 -20.01
N GLU A 83 -0.65 -13.02 -19.50
CA GLU A 83 -0.27 -11.83 -20.28
C GLU A 83 1.25 -11.73 -20.43
N VAL A 84 1.98 -12.02 -19.36
CA VAL A 84 3.45 -11.93 -19.34
C VAL A 84 4.04 -13.15 -18.61
N PRO A 85 4.06 -14.34 -19.22
CA PRO A 85 4.59 -15.54 -18.58
C PRO A 85 6.07 -15.41 -18.21
N GLU A 86 6.88 -14.76 -19.06
CA GLU A 86 8.34 -14.60 -18.89
C GLU A 86 8.68 -13.85 -17.59
N TYR A 87 7.84 -12.88 -17.19
CA TYR A 87 7.98 -12.18 -15.92
C TYR A 87 8.01 -13.15 -14.74
N TYR A 88 7.16 -14.16 -14.77
CA TYR A 88 7.00 -15.12 -13.67
C TYR A 88 7.99 -16.29 -13.73
N GLU A 89 8.72 -16.44 -14.83
CA GLU A 89 9.86 -17.34 -14.94
C GLU A 89 11.11 -16.70 -14.31
N LEU A 90 11.33 -15.41 -14.59
CA LEU A 90 12.45 -14.65 -14.05
C LEU A 90 12.25 -14.23 -12.59
N ILE A 91 11.10 -13.63 -12.27
CA ILE A 91 10.83 -13.04 -10.96
C ILE A 91 10.30 -14.09 -9.98
N ARG A 92 11.14 -14.45 -9.02
CA ARG A 92 10.86 -15.51 -8.03
C ARG A 92 9.81 -15.15 -7.00
N LYS A 93 9.76 -13.88 -6.58
CA LYS A 93 8.84 -13.40 -5.53
C LYS A 93 8.03 -12.19 -6.03
N PRO A 94 7.03 -12.41 -6.91
CA PRO A 94 6.16 -11.34 -7.38
C PRO A 94 5.40 -10.68 -6.23
N VAL A 95 5.35 -9.36 -6.21
CA VAL A 95 4.63 -8.54 -5.24
C VAL A 95 4.24 -7.20 -5.89
N ASP A 96 3.07 -6.68 -5.53
CA ASP A 96 2.54 -5.38 -5.94
C ASP A 96 1.86 -4.68 -4.74
N PHE A 97 1.46 -3.42 -4.91
CA PHE A 97 0.76 -2.68 -3.86
C PHE A 97 -0.59 -3.29 -3.47
N ARG A 98 -1.30 -3.95 -4.39
CA ARG A 98 -2.52 -4.69 -4.04
C ARG A 98 -2.23 -5.78 -3.02
N ARG A 99 -1.17 -6.57 -3.24
CA ARG A 99 -0.73 -7.64 -2.32
C ARG A 99 -0.23 -7.07 -1.00
N ILE A 100 0.49 -5.95 -1.03
CA ILE A 100 0.99 -5.27 0.18
C ILE A 100 -0.18 -4.77 1.03
N ARG A 101 -1.16 -4.07 0.45
CA ARG A 101 -2.38 -3.63 1.16
C ARG A 101 -3.14 -4.80 1.78
N GLU A 102 -3.25 -5.91 1.04
CA GLU A 102 -3.87 -7.13 1.54
C GLU A 102 -3.11 -7.70 2.75
N ARG A 103 -1.77 -7.71 2.70
CA ARG A 103 -0.92 -8.17 3.80
C ARG A 103 -1.03 -7.26 5.03
N VAL A 104 -1.11 -5.94 4.86
CA VAL A 104 -1.39 -5.00 5.99
C VAL A 104 -2.74 -5.33 6.63
N ARG A 105 -3.81 -5.41 5.83
CA ARG A 105 -5.17 -5.70 6.31
C ARG A 105 -5.28 -7.05 7.03
N ASN A 106 -4.55 -8.05 6.54
CA ASN A 106 -4.53 -9.39 7.13
C ASN A 106 -3.48 -9.54 8.26
N HIS A 107 -2.94 -8.42 8.75
CA HIS A 107 -1.93 -8.34 9.80
C HIS A 107 -0.68 -9.21 9.50
N LYS A 108 -0.30 -9.41 8.24
CA LYS A 108 0.83 -10.29 7.89
C LYS A 108 2.19 -9.69 8.22
N TYR A 109 2.28 -8.36 8.32
CA TYR A 109 3.49 -7.67 8.78
C TYR A 109 3.43 -7.45 10.28
N ARG A 110 4.54 -7.68 11.00
CA ARG A 110 4.59 -7.56 12.47
C ARG A 110 5.34 -6.32 12.93
N CYS A 111 6.07 -5.69 12.03
CA CYS A 111 6.71 -4.40 12.21
C CYS A 111 6.84 -3.68 10.86
N ILE A 112 7.21 -2.39 10.88
CA ILE A 112 7.44 -1.61 9.65
C ILE A 112 8.55 -2.23 8.77
N ALA A 113 9.55 -2.88 9.37
CA ALA A 113 10.61 -3.55 8.63
C ALA A 113 10.10 -4.73 7.76
N ASP A 114 8.98 -5.38 8.12
CA ASP A 114 8.41 -6.42 7.27
C ASP A 114 7.69 -5.84 6.04
N LEU A 115 7.03 -4.68 6.21
CA LEU A 115 6.46 -3.92 5.10
C LEU A 115 7.58 -3.44 4.16
N GLU A 116 8.66 -2.90 4.73
CA GLU A 116 9.84 -2.43 4.01
C GLU A 116 10.43 -3.53 3.11
N LYS A 117 10.59 -4.76 3.62
CA LYS A 117 11.09 -5.88 2.82
C LYS A 117 10.28 -6.11 1.54
N ASP A 118 8.94 -6.04 1.61
CA ASP A 118 8.09 -6.24 0.44
C ASP A 118 8.11 -5.04 -0.53
N ILE A 119 8.20 -3.81 -0.01
CA ILE A 119 8.36 -2.61 -0.85
C ILE A 119 9.70 -2.67 -1.60
N MET A 120 10.79 -2.99 -0.89
CA MET A 120 12.10 -3.15 -1.50
C MET A 120 12.12 -4.30 -2.51
N GLN A 121 11.47 -5.42 -2.20
CA GLN A 121 11.35 -6.54 -3.13
C GLN A 121 10.57 -6.15 -4.40
N MET A 122 9.51 -5.35 -4.27
CA MET A 122 8.73 -4.85 -5.41
C MET A 122 9.59 -3.97 -6.32
N CYS A 123 10.35 -3.02 -5.74
CA CYS A 123 11.26 -2.19 -6.51
C CYS A 123 12.38 -3.02 -7.18
N HIS A 124 12.97 -3.95 -6.44
CA HIS A 124 14.01 -4.85 -6.96
C HIS A 124 13.48 -5.72 -8.12
N ASN A 125 12.26 -6.24 -8.01
CA ASN A 125 11.63 -7.00 -9.10
C ASN A 125 11.47 -6.14 -10.37
N ALA A 126 11.04 -4.88 -10.20
CA ALA A 126 10.91 -3.95 -11.31
C ALA A 126 12.28 -3.68 -11.97
N GLN A 127 13.32 -3.48 -11.17
CA GLN A 127 14.69 -3.26 -11.66
C GLN A 127 15.32 -4.51 -12.30
N THR A 128 14.90 -5.70 -11.88
CA THR A 128 15.39 -6.96 -12.44
C THR A 128 14.76 -7.28 -13.80
N PHE A 129 13.47 -6.98 -13.95
CA PHE A 129 12.74 -7.32 -15.17
C PHE A 129 12.81 -6.21 -16.24
N ASN A 130 12.83 -4.94 -15.82
CA ASN A 130 12.83 -3.80 -16.74
C ASN A 130 14.25 -3.29 -16.95
N LEU A 131 14.49 -2.74 -18.13
CA LEU A 131 15.79 -2.16 -18.48
C LEU A 131 16.02 -0.85 -17.71
N GLU A 132 17.28 -0.58 -17.35
CA GLU A 132 17.71 0.69 -16.79
C GLU A 132 17.38 1.86 -17.75
N GLY A 133 16.98 3.01 -17.19
CA GLY A 133 16.48 4.15 -17.96
C GLY A 133 15.03 4.01 -18.46
N SER A 134 14.41 2.84 -18.34
CA SER A 134 12.97 2.70 -18.59
C SER A 134 12.14 3.37 -17.50
N GLN A 135 10.95 3.87 -17.84
CA GLN A 135 10.09 4.58 -16.89
C GLN A 135 9.80 3.76 -15.61
N ILE A 136 9.54 2.46 -15.74
CA ILE A 136 9.26 1.59 -14.59
C ILE A 136 10.50 1.39 -13.72
N PHE A 137 11.69 1.33 -14.33
CA PHE A 137 12.94 1.25 -13.59
C PHE A 137 13.16 2.53 -12.78
N GLU A 138 13.08 3.70 -13.42
CA GLU A 138 13.25 5.00 -12.75
C GLU A 138 12.20 5.25 -11.66
N ASP A 139 10.93 4.94 -11.97
CA ASP A 139 9.83 5.06 -11.00
C ASP A 139 10.08 4.18 -9.76
N SER A 140 10.73 3.02 -9.91
CA SER A 140 11.06 2.15 -8.76
C SER A 140 12.07 2.78 -7.80
N ILE A 141 13.03 3.56 -8.33
CA ILE A 141 14.02 4.28 -7.54
C ILE A 141 13.33 5.41 -6.77
N VAL A 142 12.47 6.17 -7.45
CA VAL A 142 11.68 7.23 -6.83
C VAL A 142 10.80 6.68 -5.71
N LEU A 143 10.08 5.58 -5.95
CA LEU A 143 9.24 4.95 -4.93
C LEU A 143 10.02 4.47 -3.71
N LYS A 144 11.25 3.96 -3.90
CA LYS A 144 12.14 3.59 -2.81
C LYS A 144 12.46 4.82 -1.93
N SER A 145 12.88 5.93 -2.53
CA SER A 145 13.18 7.17 -1.80
C SER A 145 11.96 7.77 -1.11
N VAL A 146 10.79 7.73 -1.75
CA VAL A 146 9.51 8.17 -1.17
C VAL A 146 9.14 7.32 0.05
N PHE A 147 9.33 5.99 -0.04
CA PHE A 147 9.10 5.10 1.09
C PHE A 147 10.03 5.40 2.27
N GLU A 148 11.33 5.54 2.02
CA GLU A 148 12.33 5.86 3.06
C GLU A 148 11.97 7.18 3.77
N SER A 149 11.60 8.20 2.99
CA SER A 149 11.14 9.49 3.52
C SER A 149 9.83 9.37 4.32
N ALA A 150 8.87 8.58 3.85
CA ALA A 150 7.60 8.36 4.54
C ALA A 150 7.79 7.60 5.86
N ARG A 151 8.66 6.59 5.87
CA ARG A 151 9.03 5.82 7.07
C ARG A 151 9.68 6.72 8.11
N GLN A 152 10.63 7.57 7.71
CA GLN A 152 11.32 8.49 8.61
C GLN A 152 10.35 9.47 9.29
N ARG A 153 9.46 10.11 8.50
CA ARG A 153 8.43 11.01 9.04
C ARG A 153 7.52 10.34 10.06
N ILE A 154 7.18 9.07 9.87
CA ILE A 154 6.30 8.33 10.79
C ILE A 154 7.00 7.93 12.09
N VAL A 155 8.31 7.74 12.06
CA VAL A 155 9.11 7.52 13.28
C VAL A 155 9.10 8.79 14.12
N GLU A 156 9.41 9.94 13.51
CA GLU A 156 9.43 11.25 14.18
C GLU A 156 8.08 11.59 14.83
N LEU A 157 6.98 11.49 14.07
CA LEU A 157 5.62 11.73 14.60
C LEU A 157 5.20 10.74 15.71
N SER A 158 5.86 9.58 15.81
CA SER A 158 5.51 8.59 16.82
C SER A 158 6.22 8.80 18.16
N GLU A 159 7.32 9.57 18.16
CA GLU A 159 8.09 9.95 19.34
C GLU A 159 7.40 11.11 20.09
N GLU A 160 6.88 12.10 19.36
CA GLU A 160 6.17 13.27 19.92
C GLU A 160 4.91 12.90 20.74
N ASP A 161 4.27 11.76 20.43
CA ASP A 161 3.06 11.26 21.12
C ASP A 161 3.39 10.62 22.49
N ASN A 162 4.67 10.35 22.79
CA ASN A 162 5.08 9.77 24.09
C ASN A 162 5.42 10.83 25.15
N ASP A 163 5.73 12.07 24.77
CA ASP A 163 6.14 13.14 25.71
C ASP A 163 4.96 13.92 26.32
N ALA A 164 3.72 13.63 25.91
CA ALA A 164 2.52 14.33 26.40
C ALA A 164 1.89 13.75 27.69
N VAL A 165 2.45 12.68 28.27
CA VAL A 165 1.96 12.07 29.54
C VAL A 165 3.06 12.17 30.61
N GLY A 166 3.25 13.38 31.13
CA GLY A 166 4.24 13.66 32.17
C GLY A 166 3.96 14.88 33.05
N SER A 167 2.71 15.36 33.12
CA SER A 167 2.36 16.46 34.03
C SER A 167 0.97 16.29 34.65
N SER A 168 0.91 15.49 35.71
CA SER A 168 -0.04 15.67 36.82
C SER A 168 0.58 15.07 38.06
N GLU A 169 0.85 15.94 39.04
CA GLU A 169 0.55 15.79 40.47
C GLU A 169 1.21 16.97 41.22
N ALA A 170 0.45 18.03 41.52
CA ALA A 170 0.63 18.88 42.70
C ALA A 170 -0.66 19.66 42.99
N ASP A 171 -1.33 19.22 44.06
CA ASP A 171 -2.52 19.72 44.74
C ASP A 171 -2.37 21.15 45.34
N GLY A 172 -3.49 21.86 45.53
CA GLY A 172 -3.56 23.12 46.29
C GLY A 172 -4.67 24.11 45.90
N SER A 173 -5.87 23.94 46.46
CA SER A 173 -7.10 24.74 46.25
C SER A 173 -7.08 26.16 46.87
N HIS A 174 -7.78 27.17 46.31
CA HIS A 174 -8.52 28.29 46.99
C HIS A 174 -9.42 29.04 45.95
N HIS A 175 -10.75 28.84 45.85
CA HIS A 175 -11.91 29.54 46.48
C HIS A 175 -12.21 31.02 46.06
N LEU A 176 -13.24 31.19 45.19
CA LEU A 176 -14.31 32.24 44.94
C LEU A 176 -14.07 33.74 45.32
N ASP A 177 -14.47 34.80 44.58
CA ASP A 177 -15.80 35.20 44.07
C ASP A 177 -15.78 36.46 43.13
N ILE A 178 -16.67 36.47 42.12
CA ILE A 178 -17.64 37.50 41.66
C ILE A 178 -17.24 39.01 41.55
N LYS A 179 -17.35 39.64 40.34
CA LYS A 179 -18.47 40.52 39.87
C LYS A 179 -18.12 41.33 38.59
N ALA A 180 -19.07 41.38 37.64
CA ALA A 180 -19.12 42.32 36.51
C ALA A 180 -19.43 43.78 36.97
N PRO A 181 -19.27 44.81 36.12
CA PRO A 181 -20.36 45.20 35.21
C PRO A 181 -19.94 45.78 33.83
N VAL A 182 -21.00 46.04 33.07
CA VAL A 182 -21.21 46.28 31.63
C VAL A 182 -21.04 47.74 31.20
N SER A 183 -21.04 47.97 29.86
CA SER A 183 -21.52 49.13 29.06
C SER A 183 -20.45 49.61 28.05
N GLU A 184 -20.69 50.07 26.81
CA GLU A 184 -21.78 50.02 25.82
C GLU A 184 -21.24 50.70 24.53
N THR A 185 -21.78 50.34 23.35
CA THR A 185 -21.99 51.18 22.13
C THR A 185 -20.74 51.75 21.41
N THR A 186 -20.45 51.43 20.14
CA THR A 186 -21.08 52.02 18.93
C THR A 186 -20.44 51.46 17.65
N ASN A 187 -21.25 51.14 16.64
CA ASN A 187 -20.83 50.98 15.25
C ASN A 187 -20.56 52.37 14.61
N PRO A 188 -19.80 52.47 13.50
CA PRO A 188 -20.48 52.41 12.21
C PRO A 188 -19.73 51.63 11.11
N ARG A 189 -20.53 51.37 10.08
CA ARG A 189 -20.38 50.60 8.84
C ARG A 189 -20.00 51.54 7.70
N LEU A 190 -19.14 51.12 6.76
CA LEU A 190 -19.13 51.63 5.39
C LEU A 190 -18.81 50.51 4.36
N ASP A 191 -19.72 50.45 3.38
CA ASP A 191 -19.75 49.88 2.02
C ASP A 191 -18.45 50.10 1.19
N GLU A 192 -18.15 49.56 -0.01
CA GLU A 192 -18.72 48.67 -1.04
C GLU A 192 -17.62 48.49 -2.14
N LYS A 193 -17.83 47.55 -3.08
CA LYS A 193 -17.36 47.49 -4.51
C LYS A 193 -15.92 47.01 -4.79
N LYS A 194 -15.74 45.86 -5.49
CA LYS A 194 -15.83 45.59 -6.97
C LYS A 194 -14.65 46.25 -7.70
N GLU A 195 -13.72 45.52 -8.35
CA GLU A 195 -13.84 45.13 -9.76
C GLU A 195 -12.69 44.22 -10.25
N LYS A 196 -12.96 43.53 -11.36
CA LYS A 196 -12.11 42.66 -12.18
C LYS A 196 -10.81 43.32 -12.66
N ASN A 197 -9.81 42.50 -13.01
CA ASN A 197 -9.16 42.64 -14.32
C ASN A 197 -8.50 41.35 -14.82
N GLN A 198 -8.78 41.05 -16.08
CA GLN A 198 -8.12 40.07 -16.94
C GLN A 198 -6.91 40.75 -17.59
N THR A 199 -5.79 40.06 -17.79
CA THR A 199 -5.04 40.06 -19.06
C THR A 199 -3.90 39.03 -19.05
N ALA A 200 -3.94 38.09 -20.00
CA ALA A 200 -2.75 37.51 -20.62
C ALA A 200 -2.23 38.52 -21.69
N PRO A 201 -1.01 38.43 -22.27
CA PRO A 201 -0.70 37.35 -23.23
C PRO A 201 0.78 36.91 -23.38
N SER A 202 0.91 35.73 -24.01
CA SER A 202 1.96 35.17 -24.91
C SER A 202 3.34 35.85 -25.10
N ASN A 203 4.42 35.04 -25.10
CA ASN A 203 5.21 34.62 -26.29
C ASN A 203 6.46 33.80 -25.86
N SER A 204 6.76 32.64 -26.46
CA SER A 204 7.75 32.39 -27.55
C SER A 204 9.21 32.63 -27.12
N SER A 205 10.27 31.93 -27.51
CA SER A 205 10.59 30.75 -28.33
C SER A 205 12.11 30.53 -28.16
N SER A 206 12.56 29.28 -28.19
CA SER A 206 13.87 28.83 -28.72
C SER A 206 15.20 29.03 -27.98
N LYS A 207 15.99 27.94 -28.14
CA LYS A 207 17.45 27.81 -28.34
C LYS A 207 18.36 27.43 -27.16
N GLU A 208 18.84 26.18 -27.30
CA GLU A 208 20.23 25.67 -27.27
C GLU A 208 21.21 26.20 -26.22
N VAL A 209 21.98 25.27 -25.63
CA VAL A 209 23.44 25.18 -25.80
C VAL A 209 23.93 23.89 -25.12
N ALA A 210 24.80 23.17 -25.83
CA ALA A 210 25.59 22.04 -25.38
C ALA A 210 26.65 22.48 -24.36
N HIS A 211 27.00 21.64 -23.38
CA HIS A 211 28.37 21.60 -22.86
C HIS A 211 28.73 20.34 -22.05
N SER A 212 29.74 19.65 -22.58
CA SER A 212 30.88 18.97 -21.94
C SER A 212 30.67 17.85 -20.92
N ASP A 213 31.13 16.66 -21.35
CA ASP A 213 31.76 15.59 -20.58
C ASP A 213 32.62 16.08 -19.40
N GLU A 214 32.35 15.55 -18.21
CA GLU A 214 33.34 15.44 -17.12
C GLU A 214 33.18 14.05 -16.49
N ASP A 215 34.29 13.31 -16.57
CA ASP A 215 34.57 11.97 -16.11
C ASP A 215 34.54 11.86 -14.57
N ILE A 216 33.75 10.92 -14.02
CA ILE A 216 33.80 10.55 -12.59
C ILE A 216 33.99 9.04 -12.48
N GLY A 217 35.23 8.60 -12.66
CA GLY A 217 35.73 7.36 -12.07
C GLY A 217 36.26 7.61 -10.66
N LYS A 218 35.53 7.21 -9.61
CA LYS A 218 36.12 6.87 -8.30
C LYS A 218 35.43 5.69 -7.64
N ASP A 219 36.13 4.58 -7.78
CA ASP A 219 36.09 3.31 -7.06
C ASP A 219 36.05 3.50 -5.52
N CYS A 220 35.08 2.88 -4.86
CA CYS A 220 35.05 2.69 -3.41
C CYS A 220 35.02 1.18 -3.13
N GLY A 221 36.22 0.59 -3.13
CA GLY A 221 36.44 -0.78 -2.71
C GLY A 221 36.19 -0.98 -1.21
N ASN A 222 35.17 -1.77 -0.88
CA ASN A 222 35.00 -2.36 0.45
C ASN A 222 35.95 -3.56 0.60
N THR A 223 37.08 -3.37 1.28
CA THR A 223 37.91 -4.47 1.79
C THR A 223 37.39 -4.91 3.15
N THR A 224 36.64 -6.01 3.18
CA THR A 224 36.39 -6.79 4.40
C THR A 224 37.51 -7.82 4.60
N ARG A 225 38.35 -7.60 5.60
CA ARG A 225 39.11 -8.63 6.35
C ARG A 225 38.83 -8.30 7.82
N GLY A 226 38.21 -9.14 8.66
CA GLY A 226 38.34 -10.58 8.76
C GLY A 226 39.48 -10.88 9.74
N LEU A 227 39.21 -10.84 11.04
CA LEU A 227 40.08 -11.43 12.06
C LEU A 227 39.23 -12.06 13.18
N PHE A 228 39.18 -13.39 13.13
CA PHE A 228 39.10 -14.25 14.29
C PHE A 228 40.43 -14.15 15.06
N ASN A 229 40.35 -13.96 16.38
CA ASN A 229 40.99 -14.79 17.41
C ASN A 229 40.48 -14.36 18.78
#